data_AF-A0A831U0F0-F1
#
_entry.id   AF-A0A831U0F0-F1
#
_cell.length_a   1.000
_cell.length_b   1.000
_cell.length_c   1.000
_cell.angle_alpha   90.00
_cell.angle_beta   90.00
_cell.angle_gamma   90.00
#
_symmetry.space_group_name_H-M   'P 1'
#
loop_
_entity.id
_entity.type
_entity.pdbx_description
1 polymer ?
#
loop_
_entity_poly.entity_id
_entity_poly.type
_entity_poly.pdbx_seq_one_letter_code
_entity_poly.pdbx_strand_id
1 'polypeptide(L)'
;MRIARSLLIATCALGLAIDVGYGQSEPSHCPVDGRAVTANEHTRTIWVNELRLQFCKIECLRTFATGPEKFLDATVHCPVFRDKTVKVGDRRRRIVNNNVYYLC
;
A
#
# COMPACT_ATOMS: atom_id res chain seq x y z
N MET A 1 -40.56 -13.71 47.59
CA MET A 1 -39.83 -12.64 48.31
C MET A 1 -38.50 -13.19 48.81
N ARG A 2 -37.40 -12.45 48.57
CA ARG A 2 -36.03 -12.56 49.17
C ARG A 2 -35.19 -13.77 48.72
N ILE A 3 -34.25 -13.62 47.77
CA ILE A 3 -32.90 -13.00 47.80
C ILE A 3 -31.88 -13.81 48.61
N ALA A 4 -30.86 -14.38 47.93
CA ALA A 4 -29.43 -14.41 48.27
C ALA A 4 -28.70 -15.26 47.20
N ARG A 5 -28.06 -14.71 46.17
CA ARG A 5 -26.73 -14.05 46.08
C ARG A 5 -25.54 -14.94 46.51
N SER A 6 -24.55 -14.99 45.60
CA SER A 6 -23.14 -15.42 45.75
C SER A 6 -22.93 -16.91 45.44
N LEU A 7 -21.97 -17.37 44.62
CA LEU A 7 -20.60 -16.92 44.32
C LEU A 7 -20.22 -17.56 42.95
N LEU A 8 -19.92 -16.80 41.89
CA LEU A 8 -18.58 -16.39 41.43
C LEU A 8 -17.66 -17.56 41.00
N ILE A 9 -17.33 -17.63 39.69
CA ILE A 9 -15.95 -17.57 39.12
C ILE A 9 -15.89 -18.27 37.76
N ALA A 10 -15.07 -17.67 36.88
CA ALA A 10 -14.46 -18.19 35.66
C ALA A 10 -15.35 -18.27 34.42
N THR A 11 -15.14 -17.31 33.51
CA THR A 11 -14.22 -17.56 32.40
C THR A 11 -13.71 -16.24 31.84
N CYS A 12 -12.42 -16.02 32.03
CA CYS A 12 -11.63 -15.06 31.29
C CYS A 12 -11.66 -15.39 29.79
N ALA A 13 -11.55 -14.32 28.99
CA ALA A 13 -10.95 -14.30 27.67
C ALA A 13 -11.68 -15.03 26.54
N LEU A 14 -12.57 -14.31 25.86
CA LEU A 14 -12.47 -14.26 24.40
C LEU A 14 -12.05 -12.84 24.00
N GLY A 15 -10.75 -12.63 23.97
CA GLY A 15 -10.17 -11.55 23.19
C GLY A 15 -10.53 -11.82 21.73
N LEU A 16 -11.33 -10.94 21.13
CA LEU A 16 -11.41 -10.82 19.68
C LEU A 16 -10.01 -10.43 19.20
N ALA A 17 -9.23 -11.42 18.78
CA ALA A 17 -8.04 -11.21 17.98
C ALA A 17 -8.51 -10.48 16.71
N ILE A 18 -8.21 -9.19 16.67
CA ILE A 18 -8.29 -8.42 15.44
C ILE A 18 -7.08 -8.91 14.64
N ASP A 19 -7.30 -9.85 13.71
CA ASP A 19 -6.34 -10.15 12.66
C ASP A 19 -6.25 -8.91 11.76
N VAL A 20 -5.53 -7.89 12.24
CA VAL A 20 -5.02 -6.84 11.37
C VAL A 20 -3.85 -7.48 10.62
N GLY A 21 -4.19 -8.19 9.55
CA GLY A 21 -3.24 -8.60 8.53
C GLY A 21 -2.69 -7.34 7.86
N TYR A 22 -1.73 -6.68 8.51
CA TYR A 22 -0.82 -5.77 7.84
C TYR A 22 -0.06 -6.64 6.84
N GLY A 23 -0.51 -6.60 5.58
CA GLY A 23 0.13 -7.28 4.47
C GLY A 23 1.64 -7.10 4.57
N GLN A 24 2.33 -8.22 4.75
CA GLN A 24 3.78 -8.22 4.83
C GLN A 24 4.28 -7.62 3.52
N SER A 25 4.88 -6.43 3.62
CA SER A 25 5.59 -5.86 2.49
C SER A 25 6.80 -6.76 2.24
N GLU A 26 6.67 -7.67 1.30
CA GLU A 26 7.80 -8.37 0.71
C GLU A 26 8.87 -7.35 0.32
N PRO A 27 10.17 -7.71 0.33
CA PRO A 27 11.23 -6.82 -0.13
C PRO A 27 10.89 -6.35 -1.55
N SER A 28 10.43 -5.11 -1.62
CA SER A 28 9.89 -4.52 -2.85
C SER A 28 11.07 -4.25 -3.75
N HIS A 29 11.23 -5.05 -4.80
CA HIS A 29 12.20 -4.76 -5.85
C HIS A 29 11.90 -3.37 -6.42
N CYS A 30 12.96 -2.63 -6.75
CA CYS A 30 12.80 -1.31 -7.33
C CYS A 30 12.13 -1.44 -8.71
N PRO A 31 11.01 -0.75 -8.99
CA PRO A 31 10.28 -0.91 -10.24
C PRO A 31 11.07 -0.54 -11.50
N VAL A 32 12.13 0.26 -11.35
CA VAL A 32 12.90 0.79 -12.49
C VAL A 32 14.07 -0.10 -12.85
N ASP A 33 14.80 -0.63 -11.87
CA ASP A 33 16.02 -1.40 -12.12
C ASP A 33 15.97 -2.85 -11.62
N GLY A 34 14.85 -3.26 -11.02
CA GLY A 34 14.62 -4.62 -10.54
C GLY A 34 15.49 -5.04 -9.36
N ARG A 35 16.27 -4.15 -8.75
CA ARG A 35 17.11 -4.51 -7.60
C ARG A 35 16.29 -4.64 -6.33
N ALA A 36 16.63 -5.61 -5.48
CA ALA A 36 16.07 -5.69 -4.13
C ALA A 36 16.35 -4.37 -3.37
N VAL A 37 15.32 -3.85 -2.70
CA VAL A 37 15.43 -2.62 -1.90
C VAL A 37 15.55 -2.99 -0.43
N THR A 38 16.64 -2.55 0.18
CA THR A 38 16.79 -2.52 1.64
C THR A 38 16.61 -1.08 2.09
N ALA A 39 15.63 -0.83 2.97
CA ALA A 39 15.30 0.52 3.42
C ALA A 39 16.49 1.19 4.12
N ASN A 40 16.88 2.36 3.62
CA ASN A 40 17.94 3.22 4.15
C ASN A 40 17.67 4.70 3.78
N GLU A 41 18.60 5.61 4.08
CA GLU A 41 18.50 7.05 3.83
C GLU A 41 18.41 7.42 2.33
N HIS A 42 18.83 6.53 1.43
CA HIS A 42 18.76 6.72 -0.02
C HIS A 42 17.46 6.19 -0.62
N THR A 43 16.75 5.34 0.11
CA THR A 43 15.50 4.74 -0.34
C THR A 43 14.42 5.80 -0.43
N ARG A 44 13.57 5.72 -1.47
CA ARG A 44 12.40 6.58 -1.62
C ARG A 44 11.15 5.72 -1.70
N THR A 45 10.06 6.17 -1.07
CA THR A 45 8.78 5.47 -1.10
C THR A 45 7.72 6.42 -1.64
N ILE A 46 6.91 5.94 -2.57
CA ILE A 46 5.71 6.63 -3.04
C ILE A 46 4.51 5.70 -3.01
N TRP A 47 3.33 6.27 -3.17
CA TRP A 47 2.09 5.54 -3.34
C TRP A 47 1.52 5.78 -4.73
N VAL A 48 1.15 4.71 -5.42
CA VAL A 48 0.52 4.74 -6.75
C VAL A 48 -0.77 3.93 -6.69
N ASN A 49 -1.92 4.59 -6.73
CA ASN A 49 -3.22 3.89 -6.65
C ASN A 49 -3.26 2.85 -5.51
N GLU A 50 -2.87 3.27 -4.29
CA GLU A 50 -2.77 2.43 -3.08
C GLU A 50 -1.63 1.39 -3.07
N LEU A 51 -0.91 1.21 -4.18
CA LEU A 51 0.29 0.40 -4.23
C LEU A 51 1.49 1.17 -3.65
N ARG A 52 2.12 0.61 -2.61
CA ARG A 52 3.35 1.15 -2.04
C ARG A 52 4.55 0.70 -2.89
N LEU A 53 5.26 1.66 -3.48
CA LEU A 53 6.47 1.40 -4.27
C LEU A 53 7.70 1.93 -3.54
N GLN A 54 8.78 1.15 -3.50
CA GLN A 54 10.08 1.61 -3.03
C GLN A 54 11.10 1.68 -4.16
N PHE A 55 11.96 2.69 -4.10
CA PHE A 55 13.06 2.90 -5.03
C PHE A 55 14.37 2.85 -4.28
N CYS A 56 15.35 2.13 -4.84
CA CYS A 56 16.68 1.98 -4.25
C CYS A 56 17.45 3.31 -4.15
N LYS A 57 17.11 4.30 -4.97
CA LYS A 57 17.73 5.63 -5.02
C LYS A 57 16.83 6.67 -5.67
N ILE A 58 17.18 7.95 -5.50
CA ILE A 58 16.40 9.09 -5.99
C ILE A 58 16.31 9.14 -7.53
N GLU A 59 17.33 8.67 -8.24
CA GLU A 59 17.36 8.64 -9.70
C GLU A 59 16.27 7.71 -10.24
N CYS A 60 16.04 6.57 -9.59
CA CYS A 60 14.98 5.64 -9.99
C CYS A 60 13.59 6.27 -9.80
N LEU A 61 13.36 7.01 -8.72
CA LEU A 61 12.11 7.77 -8.56
C LEU A 61 11.95 8.82 -9.67
N ARG A 62 13.02 9.55 -10.02
CA ARG A 62 12.97 10.54 -11.10
C ARG A 62 12.65 9.91 -12.46
N THR A 63 13.31 8.80 -12.79
CA THR A 63 13.03 8.03 -14.01
C THR A 63 11.58 7.56 -14.02
N PHE A 64 11.11 6.98 -12.92
CA PHE A 64 9.71 6.56 -12.78
C PHE A 64 8.74 7.71 -13.01
N ALA A 65 8.98 8.88 -12.41
CA ALA A 65 8.10 10.04 -12.54
C ALA A 65 7.92 10.54 -13.98
N THR A 66 8.91 10.31 -14.87
CA THR A 66 8.79 10.67 -16.30
C THR A 66 7.74 9.83 -17.04
N GLY A 67 7.56 8.57 -16.65
CA GLY A 67 6.63 7.64 -17.30
C GLY A 67 6.33 6.42 -16.44
N PRO A 68 5.52 6.56 -15.38
CA PRO A 68 5.18 5.47 -14.45
C PRO A 68 4.58 4.25 -15.15
N GLU A 69 3.80 4.46 -16.21
CA GLU A 69 3.16 3.43 -17.01
C GLU A 69 4.13 2.43 -17.64
N LYS A 70 5.39 2.81 -17.84
CA LYS A 70 6.43 1.92 -18.38
C LYS A 70 6.91 0.87 -17.38
N PHE A 71 6.72 1.14 -16.10
CA PHE A 71 7.22 0.33 -14.99
C PHE A 71 6.12 -0.40 -14.24
N LEU A 72 4.86 -0.15 -14.60
CA LEU A 72 3.69 -0.73 -13.98
C LEU A 72 2.92 -1.54 -15.01
N ASP A 73 3.21 -2.83 -15.08
CA ASP A 73 2.32 -3.80 -15.74
C ASP A 73 1.23 -4.25 -14.75
N ALA A 74 0.47 -3.27 -14.25
CA ALA A 74 -0.52 -3.49 -13.22
C ALA A 74 -1.90 -3.00 -13.68
N THR A 75 -2.92 -3.80 -13.36
CA THR A 75 -4.30 -3.30 -13.36
C THR A 75 -4.51 -2.67 -11.98
N VAL A 76 -4.67 -1.35 -11.93
CA VAL A 76 -4.75 -0.59 -10.68
C VAL A 76 -6.18 -0.12 -10.43
N HIS A 77 -6.55 0.00 -9.17
CA HIS A 77 -7.81 0.61 -8.79
C HIS A 77 -7.78 2.11 -9.07
N CYS A 78 -8.74 2.65 -9.82
CA CYS A 78 -8.81 4.08 -10.11
C CYS A 78 -9.97 4.74 -9.34
N PRO A 79 -9.69 5.46 -8.23
CA PRO A 79 -10.74 6.14 -7.46
C PRO A 79 -11.38 7.31 -8.21
N VAL A 80 -10.78 7.75 -9.32
CA VAL A 80 -11.34 8.81 -10.18
C VAL A 80 -12.38 8.26 -11.18
N PHE A 81 -12.33 6.97 -11.54
CA PHE A 81 -13.21 6.35 -12.54
C PHE A 81 -14.26 5.43 -11.91
N ARG A 82 -15.02 5.93 -10.93
CA ARG A 82 -16.11 5.19 -10.27
C ARG A 82 -15.65 3.80 -9.81
N ASP A 83 -14.48 3.75 -9.18
CA ASP A 83 -13.95 2.54 -8.52
C ASP A 83 -13.68 1.34 -9.45
N LYS A 84 -13.41 1.61 -10.74
CA LYS A 84 -13.04 0.57 -11.70
C LYS A 84 -11.54 0.27 -11.68
N THR A 85 -11.20 -1.00 -11.84
CA THR A 85 -9.83 -1.43 -12.13
C THR A 85 -9.50 -1.08 -13.58
N VAL A 86 -8.38 -0.38 -13.80
CA VAL A 86 -7.94 0.07 -15.13
C VAL A 86 -6.52 -0.40 -15.38
N LYS A 87 -6.21 -0.76 -16.63
CA LYS A 87 -4.81 -0.92 -17.04
C LYS A 87 -4.15 0.45 -17.03
N VAL A 88 -2.99 0.55 -16.39
CA VAL A 88 -2.18 1.75 -16.42
C VAL A 88 -1.79 2.02 -17.88
N GLY A 89 -2.13 3.20 -18.40
CA GLY A 89 -1.88 3.59 -19.78
C GLY A 89 -1.58 5.09 -19.90
N ASP A 90 -0.97 5.49 -21.03
CA ASP A 90 -0.35 6.80 -21.25
C ASP A 90 -1.23 8.05 -21.08
N ARG A 91 -2.57 7.92 -20.99
CA ARG A 91 -3.46 9.05 -21.26
C ARG A 91 -4.09 9.75 -20.05
N ARG A 92 -4.01 9.25 -18.81
CA ARG A 92 -4.70 9.91 -17.67
C ARG A 92 -3.93 9.81 -16.34
N ARG A 93 -2.77 10.47 -16.28
CA ARG A 93 -2.06 10.70 -14.99
C ARG A 93 -2.64 11.91 -14.26
N ARG A 94 -2.94 11.77 -12.97
CA ARG A 94 -3.20 12.89 -12.05
C ARG A 94 -2.23 12.84 -10.88
N ILE A 95 -1.33 13.81 -10.80
CA ILE A 95 -0.41 13.99 -9.67
C ILE A 95 -1.18 14.78 -8.61
N VAL A 96 -1.38 14.21 -7.42
CA VAL A 96 -2.20 14.84 -6.37
C VAL A 96 -1.35 15.46 -5.26
N ASN A 97 -0.13 14.96 -5.03
CA ASN A 97 0.89 15.59 -4.17
C ASN A 97 2.25 14.91 -4.40
N ASN A 98 3.37 15.50 -3.97
CA ASN A 98 4.76 15.12 -4.29
C ASN A 98 5.19 13.64 -4.05
N ASN A 99 4.34 12.78 -3.48
CA ASN A 99 4.57 11.34 -3.31
C ASN A 99 3.34 10.46 -3.56
N VAL A 100 2.24 11.00 -4.12
CA VAL A 100 1.01 10.26 -4.40
C VAL A 100 0.61 10.46 -5.87
N TYR A 101 0.60 9.36 -6.61
CA TYR A 101 0.24 9.32 -8.02
C TYR A 101 -1.08 8.54 -8.19
N TYR A 102 -1.97 9.09 -8.99
CA TYR A 102 -3.11 8.34 -9.52
C TYR A 102 -2.91 8.18 -11.03
N LEU A 103 -2.79 6.93 -11.46
CA LEU A 103 -2.68 6.51 -12.84
C LEU A 103 -3.99 5.85 -13.24
N CYS A 104 -4.63 6.42 -14.25
CA CYS A 104 -5.77 5.86 -14.95
C CYS A 104 -5.53 6.08 -16.47
#